data_AF-A0A8T7F9Y1-F1
#
_entry.id   AF-A0A8T7F9Y1-F1
#
_cell.length_a   1.000
_cell.length_b   1.000
_cell.length_c   1.000
_cell.angle_alpha   90.00
_cell.angle_beta   90.00
_cell.angle_gamma   90.00
#
_symmetry.space_group_name_H-M   'P 1'
#
loop_
_entity.id
_entity.type
_entity.pdbx_description
1 polymer ?
#
loop_
_entity_poly.entity_id
_entity_poly.type
_entity_poly.pdbx_seq_one_letter_code
_entity_poly.pdbx_strand_id
1 'polypeptide(L)'
;MSRREEIKTLLTLYYRHLQKLKEQKAIFGAYTAPHILIEIENIEDEIKGLENELKNLKLAQASIKTNFVKEAKERLFKGKATNKETNDEKRGKVIEKLEDFISRLKEIQSDTPMVSSLMNDSTNKITERFDRLSRIIYEFLSKTISKAEAGQFSRKADLPFGNNRPFGSNSYPGFNANPFYSPISFFDFNTRHLYPALSYLLALKEAIEKGDVNIK
;
A
#
# COMPACT_ATOMS: atom_id res chain seq x y z
N MET A 1 -22.95 4.71 2.79
CA MET A 1 -21.96 3.62 2.58
C MET A 1 -21.41 3.76 1.18
N SER A 2 -20.22 3.24 0.87
CA SER A 2 -19.75 3.25 -0.52
C SER A 2 -20.43 2.16 -1.34
N ARG A 3 -20.72 2.39 -2.62
CA ARG A 3 -21.30 1.37 -3.53
C ARG A 3 -20.51 0.05 -3.49
N ARG A 4 -19.18 0.13 -3.36
CA ARG A 4 -18.31 -1.04 -3.25
C ARG A 4 -18.53 -1.83 -1.94
N GLU A 5 -18.78 -1.14 -0.83
CA GLU A 5 -19.11 -1.80 0.45
C GLU A 5 -20.50 -2.41 0.39
N GLU A 6 -21.49 -1.71 -0.19
CA GLU A 6 -22.84 -2.23 -0.40
C GLU A 6 -22.85 -3.51 -1.24
N ILE A 7 -22.08 -3.56 -2.33
CA ILE A 7 -21.95 -4.79 -3.14
C ILE A 7 -21.34 -5.93 -2.31
N LYS A 8 -20.34 -5.65 -1.46
CA LYS A 8 -19.73 -6.68 -0.60
C LYS A 8 -20.70 -7.21 0.46
N THR A 9 -21.51 -6.33 1.05
CA THR A 9 -22.50 -6.76 2.05
C THR A 9 -23.56 -7.62 1.39
N LEU A 10 -24.06 -7.22 0.22
CA LEU A 10 -24.99 -8.02 -0.59
C LEU A 10 -24.41 -9.38 -0.97
N LEU A 11 -23.18 -9.43 -1.50
CA LEU A 11 -22.50 -10.69 -1.81
C LEU A 11 -22.44 -11.63 -0.60
N THR A 12 -22.11 -11.09 0.58
CA THR A 12 -22.05 -11.89 1.82
C THR A 12 -23.43 -12.47 2.18
N LEU A 13 -24.50 -11.71 2.00
CA LEU A 13 -25.87 -12.18 2.22
C LEU A 13 -26.26 -13.26 1.22
N TYR A 14 -25.99 -13.05 -0.07
CA TYR A 14 -26.31 -14.01 -1.12
C TYR A 14 -25.54 -15.32 -0.98
N TYR A 15 -24.24 -15.29 -0.66
CA TYR A 15 -23.49 -16.53 -0.41
C TYR A 15 -24.04 -17.33 0.77
N ARG A 16 -24.42 -16.66 1.86
CA ARG A 16 -25.05 -17.32 3.01
C ARG A 16 -26.38 -17.94 2.63
N HIS A 17 -27.18 -17.24 1.81
CA HIS A 17 -28.46 -17.76 1.34
C HIS A 17 -28.27 -18.97 0.41
N LEU A 18 -27.38 -18.84 -0.57
CA LEU A 18 -27.02 -19.90 -1.51
C LEU A 18 -26.52 -21.16 -0.77
N GLN A 19 -25.71 -20.98 0.26
CA GLN A 19 -25.23 -22.09 1.08
C GLN A 19 -26.39 -22.85 1.72
N LYS A 20 -27.36 -22.15 2.33
CA LYS A 20 -28.55 -22.77 2.94
C LYS A 20 -29.39 -23.55 1.92
N LEU A 21 -29.60 -22.99 0.73
CA LEU A 21 -30.35 -23.67 -0.34
C LEU A 21 -29.61 -24.91 -0.85
N LYS A 22 -28.27 -24.85 -0.95
CA LYS A 22 -27.44 -26.00 -1.32
C LYS A 22 -27.46 -27.09 -0.24
N GLU A 23 -27.47 -26.71 1.04
CA GLU A 23 -27.67 -27.64 2.16
C GLU A 23 -29.06 -28.31 2.09
N GLN A 24 -30.12 -27.55 1.81
CA GLN A 24 -31.45 -28.11 1.60
C GLN A 24 -31.47 -29.10 0.42
N LYS A 25 -30.89 -28.72 -0.71
CA LYS A 25 -30.75 -29.60 -1.88
C LYS A 25 -29.99 -30.89 -1.54
N ALA A 26 -28.95 -30.80 -0.71
CA ALA A 26 -28.19 -31.97 -0.27
C ALA A 26 -29.01 -32.88 0.66
N ILE A 27 -29.84 -32.31 1.53
CA ILE A 27 -30.71 -33.06 2.47
C ILE A 27 -31.83 -33.80 1.71
N PHE A 28 -32.54 -33.11 0.81
CA PHE A 28 -33.69 -33.68 0.11
C PHE A 28 -33.29 -34.51 -1.12
N GLY A 29 -32.10 -34.28 -1.68
CA GLY A 29 -31.58 -35.01 -2.83
C GLY A 29 -32.53 -34.91 -4.03
N ALA A 30 -33.00 -36.07 -4.52
CA ALA A 30 -33.93 -36.16 -5.64
C ALA A 30 -35.32 -35.56 -5.35
N TYR A 31 -35.70 -35.42 -4.08
CA TYR A 31 -36.98 -34.85 -3.66
C TYR A 31 -36.92 -33.33 -3.43
N THR A 32 -35.82 -32.67 -3.83
CA THR A 32 -35.70 -31.22 -3.73
C THR A 32 -36.79 -30.54 -4.55
N ALA A 33 -37.54 -29.63 -3.92
CA ALA A 33 -38.61 -28.92 -4.60
C ALA A 33 -38.05 -28.06 -5.77
N PRO A 34 -38.72 -28.01 -6.94
CA PRO A 34 -38.22 -27.29 -8.11
C PRO A 34 -37.93 -25.80 -7.87
N HIS A 35 -38.71 -25.13 -7.01
CA HIS A 35 -38.50 -23.72 -6.70
C HIS A 35 -37.14 -23.45 -6.04
N ILE A 36 -36.60 -24.38 -5.24
CA ILE A 36 -35.28 -24.27 -4.62
C ILE A 36 -34.19 -24.30 -5.70
N LEU A 37 -34.35 -25.13 -6.73
CA LEU A 37 -33.37 -25.22 -7.82
C LEU A 37 -33.33 -23.93 -8.64
N ILE A 38 -34.51 -23.38 -8.94
CA ILE A 38 -34.64 -22.09 -9.64
C ILE A 38 -34.06 -20.95 -8.80
N GLU A 39 -34.32 -20.95 -7.48
CA GLU A 39 -33.79 -19.92 -6.59
C GLU A 39 -32.26 -19.98 -6.47
N ILE A 40 -31.67 -21.19 -6.45
CA ILE A 40 -30.23 -21.38 -6.52
C ILE A 40 -29.65 -20.74 -7.80
N GLU A 41 -30.25 -21.03 -8.96
CA GLU A 41 -29.81 -20.49 -10.25
C GLU A 41 -29.88 -18.95 -10.28
N ASN A 42 -31.02 -18.39 -9.85
CA ASN A 42 -31.20 -16.94 -9.76
C ASN A 42 -30.16 -16.27 -8.86
N ILE A 43 -29.89 -16.84 -7.68
CA ILE A 43 -28.89 -16.28 -6.76
C ILE A 43 -27.47 -16.40 -7.33
N GLU A 44 -27.15 -17.50 -8.01
CA GLU A 44 -25.85 -17.66 -8.69
C GLU A 44 -25.64 -16.60 -9.78
N ASP A 45 -26.68 -16.29 -10.56
CA ASP A 45 -26.65 -15.21 -11.56
C ASP A 45 -26.52 -13.82 -10.92
N GLU A 46 -27.25 -13.55 -9.83
CA GLU A 46 -27.12 -12.29 -9.09
C GLU A 46 -25.73 -12.09 -8.51
N ILE A 47 -25.13 -13.13 -7.91
CA ILE A 47 -23.74 -13.12 -7.42
C ILE A 47 -22.78 -12.78 -8.57
N LYS A 48 -22.92 -13.45 -9.71
CA LYS A 48 -22.09 -13.22 -10.89
C LYS A 48 -22.22 -11.79 -11.41
N GLY A 49 -23.44 -11.23 -11.40
CA GLY A 49 -23.70 -9.84 -11.74
C GLY A 49 -22.95 -8.86 -10.82
N LEU A 50 -23.07 -9.06 -9.50
CA LEU A 50 -22.41 -8.23 -8.48
C LEU A 50 -20.87 -8.34 -8.53
N GLU A 51 -20.33 -9.54 -8.77
CA GLU A 51 -18.88 -9.73 -8.95
C GLU A 51 -18.34 -8.99 -10.17
N ASN A 52 -19.07 -9.02 -11.29
CA ASN A 52 -18.73 -8.27 -12.49
C ASN A 52 -18.77 -6.76 -12.25
N GLU A 53 -19.79 -6.26 -11.55
CA GLU A 53 -19.88 -4.85 -11.17
C GLU A 53 -18.67 -4.45 -10.30
N LEU A 54 -18.33 -5.26 -9.30
CA LEU A 54 -17.17 -5.01 -8.43
C LEU A 54 -15.85 -5.00 -9.21
N LYS A 55 -15.70 -5.90 -10.19
CA LYS A 55 -14.55 -5.92 -11.10
C LYS A 55 -14.48 -4.65 -11.94
N ASN A 56 -15.59 -4.20 -12.52
CA ASN A 56 -15.64 -2.97 -13.32
C ASN A 56 -15.30 -1.74 -12.49
N LEU A 57 -15.81 -1.63 -11.26
CA LEU A 57 -15.46 -0.56 -10.33
C LEU A 57 -13.96 -0.54 -10.00
N LYS A 58 -13.33 -1.71 -9.84
CA LYS A 58 -11.87 -1.81 -9.63
C LYS A 58 -11.08 -1.32 -10.86
N LEU A 59 -11.52 -1.70 -12.06
CA LEU A 59 -10.87 -1.26 -13.30
C LEU A 59 -11.02 0.25 -13.51
N ALA A 60 -12.20 0.81 -13.26
CA ALA A 60 -12.42 2.25 -13.29
C ALA A 60 -11.55 2.99 -12.26
N GLN A 61 -11.43 2.46 -11.04
CA GLN A 61 -10.55 3.05 -10.03
C GLN A 61 -9.07 3.01 -10.45
N ALA A 62 -8.63 1.93 -11.09
CA ALA A 62 -7.27 1.80 -11.60
C ALA A 62 -6.99 2.80 -12.74
N SER A 63 -7.91 2.95 -13.69
CA SER A 63 -7.73 3.89 -14.82
C SER A 63 -7.66 5.35 -14.36
N ILE A 64 -8.53 5.74 -13.41
CA ILE A 64 -8.50 7.07 -12.77
C ILE A 64 -7.13 7.31 -12.13
N LYS A 65 -6.63 6.32 -11.36
CA LYS A 65 -5.33 6.43 -10.69
C LYS A 65 -4.18 6.58 -11.69
N THR A 66 -4.20 5.83 -12.78
CA THR A 66 -3.15 5.92 -13.82
C THR A 66 -3.18 7.27 -14.54
N ASN A 67 -4.37 7.79 -14.85
CA ASN A 67 -4.53 9.08 -15.51
C ASN A 67 -4.02 10.22 -14.61
N PHE A 68 -4.38 10.17 -13.33
CA PHE A 68 -3.93 11.15 -12.35
C PHE A 68 -2.41 11.19 -12.19
N VAL A 69 -1.76 10.01 -12.10
CA VAL A 69 -0.29 9.94 -12.01
C VAL A 69 0.37 10.43 -13.30
N LYS A 70 -0.19 10.11 -14.47
CA LYS A 70 0.33 10.59 -15.75
C LYS A 70 0.25 12.11 -15.85
N GLU A 71 -0.90 12.68 -15.50
CA GLU A 71 -1.11 14.13 -15.50
C GLU A 71 -0.20 14.85 -14.50
N ALA A 72 -0.06 14.31 -13.28
CA ALA A 72 0.84 14.86 -12.28
C ALA A 72 2.31 14.85 -12.74
N LYS A 73 2.76 13.76 -13.39
CA LYS A 73 4.10 13.69 -13.98
C LYS A 73 4.26 14.73 -15.08
N GLU A 74 3.31 14.82 -16.00
CA GLU A 74 3.40 15.75 -17.14
C GLU A 74 3.48 17.22 -16.67
N ARG A 75 2.70 17.61 -15.67
CA ARG A 75 2.77 18.94 -15.05
C ARG A 75 4.13 19.19 -14.37
N LEU A 76 4.68 18.17 -13.71
CA LEU A 76 5.97 18.28 -13.01
C LEU A 76 7.17 18.38 -13.97
N PHE A 77 7.11 17.72 -15.14
CA PHE A 77 8.17 17.80 -16.15
C PHE A 77 8.09 19.07 -17.00
N LYS A 78 6.89 19.56 -17.33
CA LYS A 78 6.73 20.82 -18.09
C LYS A 78 7.20 22.06 -17.32
N GLY A 79 7.27 21.99 -15.99
CA GLY A 79 7.73 23.10 -15.14
C GLY A 79 9.26 23.29 -15.02
N LYS A 80 10.10 22.44 -15.63
CA LYS A 80 11.57 22.46 -15.43
C LYS A 80 12.38 23.25 -16.48
N ALA A 81 11.76 23.80 -17.52
CA ALA A 81 12.50 24.31 -18.69
C ALA A 81 12.83 25.81 -18.69
N THR A 82 12.33 26.63 -17.76
CA THR A 82 12.59 28.08 -17.80
C THR A 82 12.95 28.63 -16.43
N ASN A 83 14.19 29.09 -16.34
CA ASN A 83 14.73 30.08 -15.42
C ASN A 83 15.66 29.59 -14.30
N LYS A 84 16.86 30.18 -14.36
CA LYS A 84 17.97 30.13 -13.43
C LYS A 84 17.62 30.95 -12.17
N GLU A 85 16.45 30.71 -11.56
CA GLU A 85 16.11 31.23 -10.24
C GLU A 85 16.87 30.44 -9.16
N THR A 86 17.26 31.14 -8.09
CA THR A 86 18.07 30.65 -6.98
C THR A 86 17.36 29.54 -6.20
N ASN A 87 18.14 28.63 -5.59
CA ASN A 87 17.63 27.38 -5.00
C ASN A 87 16.60 27.57 -3.88
N ASP A 88 16.62 28.70 -3.17
CA ASP A 88 15.71 28.98 -2.05
C ASP A 88 14.33 29.46 -2.51
N GLU A 89 14.26 30.27 -3.57
CA GLU A 89 12.99 30.72 -4.15
C GLU A 89 12.26 29.56 -4.84
N LYS A 90 13.03 28.63 -5.44
CA LYS A 90 12.50 27.38 -6.00
C LYS A 90 11.92 26.46 -4.94
N ARG A 91 12.53 26.38 -3.75
CA ARG A 91 11.99 25.58 -2.64
C ARG A 91 10.65 26.15 -2.15
N GLY A 92 10.55 27.47 -1.99
CA GLY A 92 9.30 28.13 -1.60
C GLY A 92 8.16 27.86 -2.58
N LYS A 93 8.39 28.07 -3.89
CA LYS A 93 7.38 27.80 -4.94
C LYS A 93 6.97 26.33 -5.05
N VAL A 94 7.85 25.40 -4.70
CA VAL A 94 7.53 23.95 -4.68
C VAL A 94 6.65 23.61 -3.48
N ILE A 95 6.93 24.19 -2.30
CA ILE A 95 6.12 23.98 -1.10
C ILE A 95 4.71 24.55 -1.30
N GLU A 96 4.60 25.78 -1.82
CA GLU A 96 3.31 26.43 -2.10
C GLU A 96 2.45 25.62 -3.08
N LYS A 97 3.05 25.08 -4.15
CA LYS A 97 2.35 24.19 -5.10
C LYS A 97 1.91 22.87 -4.48
N LEU A 98 2.67 22.33 -3.53
CA LEU A 98 2.28 21.13 -2.80
C LEU A 98 1.12 21.42 -1.84
N GLU A 99 1.12 22.55 -1.17
CA GLU A 99 0.04 22.98 -0.28
C GLU A 99 -1.25 23.26 -1.04
N ASP A 100 -1.19 23.93 -2.19
CA ASP A 100 -2.35 24.13 -3.07
C ASP A 100 -2.91 22.80 -3.58
N PHE A 101 -2.03 21.87 -3.97
CA PHE A 101 -2.45 20.53 -4.38
C PHE A 101 -3.11 19.73 -3.25
N ILE A 102 -2.55 19.79 -2.04
CA ILE A 102 -3.16 19.18 -0.84
C ILE A 102 -4.53 19.81 -0.55
N SER A 103 -4.66 21.12 -0.72
CA SER A 103 -5.91 21.85 -0.48
C SER A 103 -7.00 21.44 -1.47
N ARG A 104 -6.67 21.32 -2.77
CA ARG A 104 -7.58 20.78 -3.78
C ARG A 104 -7.97 19.32 -3.52
N LEU A 105 -7.06 18.51 -3.01
CA LEU A 105 -7.39 17.14 -2.59
C LEU A 105 -8.35 17.12 -1.39
N LYS A 106 -8.23 18.08 -0.46
CA LYS A 106 -9.17 18.25 0.66
C LYS A 106 -10.53 18.77 0.20
N GLU A 107 -10.58 19.64 -0.80
CA GLU A 107 -11.82 20.14 -1.40
C GLU A 107 -12.57 19.02 -2.15
N ILE A 108 -11.84 18.20 -2.92
CA ILE A 108 -12.41 16.98 -3.54
C ILE A 108 -12.89 15.98 -2.46
N GLN A 109 -12.25 15.95 -1.29
CA GLN A 109 -12.72 15.16 -0.13
C GLN A 109 -14.02 15.72 0.48
N SER A 110 -14.21 17.04 0.54
CA SER A 110 -15.44 17.63 1.09
C SER A 110 -16.64 17.47 0.15
N ASP A 111 -16.40 17.53 -1.16
CA ASP A 111 -17.48 17.43 -2.17
C ASP A 111 -17.91 15.98 -2.45
N THR A 112 -17.14 15.00 -2.01
CA THR A 112 -17.46 13.58 -2.18
C THR A 112 -17.50 12.85 -0.83
N PRO A 113 -18.65 12.79 -0.13
CA PRO A 113 -18.75 12.15 1.20
C PRO A 113 -18.42 10.65 1.19
N MET A 114 -18.35 10.04 0.00
CA MET A 114 -17.98 8.63 -0.20
C MET A 114 -16.45 8.40 -0.28
N VAL A 115 -15.65 9.44 -0.53
CA VAL A 115 -14.17 9.38 -0.59
C VAL A 115 -13.55 9.65 0.79
N SER A 116 -14.25 10.40 1.65
CA SER A 116 -13.75 10.80 2.98
C SER A 116 -13.54 9.62 3.95
N SER A 117 -14.41 8.61 3.97
CA SER A 117 -14.23 7.45 4.88
C SER A 117 -13.06 6.55 4.44
N LEU A 118 -12.94 6.27 3.14
CA LEU A 118 -11.89 5.42 2.58
C LEU A 118 -10.51 6.09 2.63
N MET A 119 -10.49 7.42 2.45
CA MET A 119 -9.29 8.22 2.63
C MET A 119 -8.95 8.41 4.10
N ASN A 120 -9.90 8.59 5.02
CA ASN A 120 -9.62 8.72 6.45
C ASN A 120 -8.97 7.48 7.04
N ASP A 121 -9.42 6.28 6.66
CA ASP A 121 -8.75 5.03 7.05
C ASP A 121 -7.33 4.92 6.46
N SER A 122 -7.13 5.46 5.27
CA SER A 122 -5.83 5.46 4.61
C SER A 122 -4.89 6.52 5.19
N THR A 123 -5.38 7.73 5.47
CA THR A 123 -4.62 8.82 6.10
C THR A 123 -4.29 8.46 7.53
N ASN A 124 -5.21 7.90 8.32
CA ASN A 124 -4.92 7.44 9.67
C ASN A 124 -3.83 6.36 9.69
N LYS A 125 -3.88 5.39 8.77
CA LYS A 125 -2.81 4.38 8.64
C LYS A 125 -1.48 4.96 8.15
N ILE A 126 -1.51 6.00 7.33
CA ILE A 126 -0.30 6.72 6.88
C ILE A 126 0.30 7.50 8.04
N THR A 127 -0.51 8.24 8.79
CA THR A 127 -0.11 9.00 9.98
C THR A 127 0.49 8.08 11.04
N GLU A 128 -0.16 6.97 11.36
CA GLU A 128 0.35 6.00 12.34
C GLU A 128 1.69 5.38 11.92
N ARG A 129 1.87 5.10 10.63
CA ARG A 129 3.17 4.62 10.09
C ARG A 129 4.24 5.70 10.11
N PHE A 130 3.85 6.95 9.88
CA PHE A 130 4.75 8.10 9.94
C PHE A 130 5.25 8.33 11.37
N ASP A 131 4.35 8.35 12.35
CA ASP A 131 4.68 8.47 13.77
C ASP A 131 5.64 7.36 14.21
N ARG A 132 5.41 6.13 13.72
CA ARG A 132 6.30 4.99 14.00
C ARG A 132 7.70 5.19 13.40
N LEU A 133 7.80 5.71 12.17
CA LEU A 133 9.09 6.01 11.54
C LEU A 133 9.81 7.16 12.24
N SER A 134 9.11 8.24 12.57
CA SER A 134 9.67 9.37 13.33
C SER A 134 10.22 8.92 14.67
N ARG A 135 9.52 8.00 15.37
CA ARG A 135 10.01 7.41 16.63
C ARG A 135 11.28 6.60 16.45
N ILE A 136 11.36 5.77 15.41
CA ILE A 136 12.56 4.96 15.10
C ILE A 136 13.76 5.87 14.79
N ILE A 137 13.54 6.91 13.97
CA ILE A 137 14.59 7.88 13.63
C ILE A 137 15.05 8.63 14.88
N TYR A 138 14.13 9.08 15.73
CA TYR A 138 14.46 9.78 16.96
C TYR A 138 15.25 8.89 17.94
N GLU A 139 14.83 7.64 18.12
CA GLU A 139 15.56 6.68 18.95
C GLU A 139 16.97 6.39 18.42
N PHE A 140 17.11 6.25 17.10
CA PHE A 140 18.40 6.05 16.47
C PHE A 140 19.31 7.26 16.69
N LEU A 141 18.81 8.47 16.42
CA LEU A 141 19.56 9.72 16.57
C LEU A 141 19.96 9.95 18.04
N SER A 142 19.03 9.75 18.98
CA SER A 142 19.29 9.86 20.41
C SER A 142 20.39 8.87 20.87
N LYS A 143 20.33 7.62 20.40
CA LYS A 143 21.39 6.62 20.69
C LYS A 143 22.74 7.01 20.10
N THR A 144 22.78 7.54 18.88
CA THR A 144 24.05 7.98 18.26
C THR A 144 24.64 9.19 18.96
N ILE A 145 23.82 10.17 19.38
CA ILE A 145 24.27 11.34 20.13
C ILE A 145 24.79 10.91 21.51
N SER A 146 24.05 10.06 22.23
CA SER A 146 24.50 9.55 23.53
C SER A 146 25.83 8.77 23.45
N LYS A 147 26.05 7.99 22.39
CA LYS A 147 27.34 7.32 22.13
C LYS A 147 28.47 8.30 21.80
N ALA A 148 28.16 9.40 21.11
CA ALA A 148 29.12 10.46 20.83
C ALA A 148 29.53 11.20 22.11
N GLU A 149 28.57 11.56 22.96
CA GLU A 149 28.80 12.21 24.25
C GLU A 149 29.57 11.34 25.24
N ALA A 150 29.30 10.03 25.23
CA ALA A 150 30.04 9.05 26.04
C ALA A 150 31.48 8.79 25.54
N GLY A 151 31.93 9.45 24.48
CA GLY A 151 33.27 9.25 23.90
C GLY A 151 33.49 7.86 23.29
N GLN A 152 32.42 7.11 23.01
CA GLN A 152 32.48 5.72 22.53
C GLN A 152 32.72 5.59 21.02
N PHE A 153 32.90 6.70 20.28
CA PHE A 153 33.47 6.65 18.93
C PHE A 153 34.98 6.39 19.01
N SER A 154 35.34 5.16 19.36
CA SER A 154 36.71 4.67 19.26
C SER A 154 37.13 4.76 17.79
N ARG A 155 38.00 5.72 17.47
CA ARG A 155 38.67 5.83 16.17
C ARG A 155 39.65 4.67 16.01
N LYS A 156 39.14 3.47 15.80
CA LYS A 156 39.90 2.36 15.22
C LYS A 156 39.12 1.82 14.04
N ALA A 157 39.34 2.45 12.89
CA ALA A 157 39.10 1.81 11.61
C ALA A 157 40.16 0.71 11.45
N ASP A 158 39.95 -0.42 12.14
CA ASP A 158 40.66 -1.65 11.84
C ASP A 158 40.05 -2.20 10.54
N LEU A 159 40.62 -1.78 9.40
CA LEU A 159 40.37 -2.43 8.12
C LEU A 159 40.91 -3.86 8.20
N PRO A 160 40.07 -4.91 8.02
CA PRO A 160 40.54 -6.27 8.05
C PRO A 160 41.07 -6.65 6.66
N PHE A 161 42.29 -6.19 6.33
CA PHE A 161 43.11 -6.91 5.35
C PHE A 161 43.96 -7.93 6.12
N GLY A 162 43.33 -9.05 6.45
CA GLY A 162 43.95 -10.20 7.09
C GLY A 162 43.68 -11.44 6.26
N ASN A 163 44.55 -11.68 5.28
CA ASN A 163 44.69 -12.97 4.61
C ASN A 163 44.92 -14.08 5.65
N ASN A 164 44.44 -15.28 5.30
CA ASN A 164 44.62 -16.58 5.96
C ASN A 164 43.52 -16.99 6.94
N ARG A 165 42.66 -17.92 6.48
CA ARG A 165 42.60 -19.28 7.04
C ARG A 165 41.85 -20.27 6.12
N PRO A 166 42.13 -21.58 6.28
CA PRO A 166 41.99 -22.59 5.24
C PRO A 166 40.65 -23.34 5.27
N PHE A 167 40.46 -24.14 4.24
CA PHE A 167 39.43 -25.17 4.05
C PHE A 167 38.99 -25.87 5.35
N GLY A 168 37.70 -25.73 5.66
CA GLY A 168 37.00 -26.52 6.67
C GLY A 168 35.67 -26.99 6.09
N SER A 169 35.63 -28.24 5.64
CA SER A 169 34.44 -28.98 5.25
C SER A 169 33.50 -29.14 6.44
N ASN A 170 32.29 -28.61 6.36
CA ASN A 170 31.20 -29.00 7.26
C ASN A 170 30.01 -29.50 6.44
N SER A 171 29.86 -30.82 6.53
CA SER A 171 28.69 -31.61 6.17
C SER A 171 27.46 -31.08 6.91
N TYR A 172 26.38 -30.78 6.19
CA TYR A 172 25.07 -30.58 6.79
C TYR A 172 24.28 -31.90 6.75
N PRO A 173 23.73 -32.38 7.89
CA PRO A 173 22.85 -33.54 7.91
C PRO A 173 21.47 -33.19 7.33
N GLY A 174 20.87 -34.19 6.68
CA GLY A 174 19.65 -34.07 5.89
C GLY A 174 18.45 -33.52 6.66
N PHE A 175 17.79 -32.54 6.04
CA PHE A 175 16.44 -32.14 6.41
C PHE A 175 15.44 -33.08 5.76
N ASN A 176 14.71 -33.78 6.62
CA ASN A 176 13.65 -34.71 6.29
C ASN A 176 12.43 -33.97 5.73
N ALA A 177 11.93 -34.44 4.58
CA ALA A 177 10.77 -33.90 3.90
C ALA A 177 9.48 -34.36 4.59
N ASN A 178 8.69 -33.42 5.10
CA ASN A 178 7.29 -33.65 5.45
C ASN A 178 6.41 -32.88 4.45
N PRO A 179 5.58 -33.55 3.63
CA PRO A 179 4.65 -32.90 2.73
C PRO A 179 3.29 -32.80 3.42
N PHE A 180 3.07 -31.74 4.18
CA PHE A 180 1.71 -31.34 4.55
C PHE A 180 1.43 -29.94 4.04
N TYR A 181 0.48 -29.92 3.11
CA TYR A 181 -0.19 -28.79 2.47
C TYR A 181 -0.33 -27.56 3.39
N SER A 182 0.10 -26.41 2.88
CA SER A 182 -0.47 -25.11 3.27
C SER A 182 -1.11 -24.46 2.03
N PRO A 183 -2.33 -23.91 2.16
CA PRO A 183 -3.00 -23.24 1.05
C PRO A 183 -2.35 -21.88 0.79
N ILE A 184 -2.00 -21.67 -0.47
CA ILE A 184 -1.52 -20.40 -1.02
C ILE A 184 -2.61 -19.34 -0.82
N SER A 185 -2.35 -18.38 0.07
CA SER A 185 -3.15 -17.17 0.18
C SER A 185 -2.83 -16.25 -0.99
N PHE A 186 -3.75 -16.23 -1.95
CA PHE A 186 -3.83 -15.29 -3.06
C PHE A 186 -4.13 -13.86 -2.57
N PHE A 187 -3.16 -13.19 -1.95
CA PHE A 187 -3.36 -11.78 -1.56
C PHE A 187 -2.05 -11.00 -1.44
N ASP A 188 -1.21 -10.93 -2.49
CA ASP A 188 -0.04 -10.04 -2.39
C ASP A 188 0.61 -9.56 -3.70
N PHE A 189 -0.17 -9.00 -4.63
CA PHE A 189 0.42 -8.50 -5.88
C PHE A 189 0.22 -7.00 -6.21
N ASN A 190 -0.49 -6.22 -5.38
CA ASN A 190 -0.84 -4.84 -5.76
C ASN A 190 -0.37 -3.70 -4.83
N THR A 191 0.39 -4.00 -3.78
CA THR A 191 0.95 -2.99 -2.86
C THR A 191 2.45 -2.73 -3.07
N ARG A 192 3.15 -3.59 -3.83
CA ARG A 192 4.62 -3.56 -3.97
C ARG A 192 5.18 -2.38 -4.79
N HIS A 193 4.37 -1.68 -5.57
CA HIS A 193 4.87 -0.63 -6.49
C HIS A 193 4.55 0.82 -6.09
N LEU A 194 3.61 1.03 -5.16
CA LEU A 194 3.27 2.38 -4.65
C LEU A 194 4.02 2.73 -3.37
N TYR A 195 4.35 1.71 -2.57
CA TYR A 195 5.04 1.85 -1.30
C TYR A 195 6.46 2.42 -1.43
N PRO A 196 7.30 1.98 -2.40
CA PRO A 196 8.64 2.53 -2.56
C PRO A 196 8.64 3.97 -3.06
N ALA A 197 7.63 4.34 -3.87
CA ALA A 197 7.54 5.68 -4.46
C ALA A 197 7.19 6.75 -3.42
N LEU A 198 6.26 6.45 -2.50
CA LEU A 198 5.88 7.38 -1.42
C LEU A 198 6.96 7.52 -0.36
N SER A 199 7.60 6.41 0.03
CA SER A 199 8.74 6.46 0.97
C SER A 199 9.93 7.21 0.37
N TYR A 200 10.18 7.05 -0.94
CA TYR A 200 11.22 7.79 -1.64
C TYR A 200 10.91 9.29 -1.71
N LEU A 201 9.67 9.68 -2.02
CA LEU A 201 9.27 11.09 -2.08
C LEU A 201 9.33 11.78 -0.70
N LEU A 202 8.99 11.07 0.38
CA LEU A 202 9.09 11.58 1.75
C LEU A 202 10.54 11.70 2.22
N ALA A 203 11.37 10.69 1.97
CA ALA A 203 12.81 10.75 2.27
C ALA A 203 13.49 11.89 1.48
N LEU A 204 13.07 12.11 0.23
CA LEU A 204 13.59 13.17 -0.62
C LEU A 204 13.12 14.56 -0.14
N LYS A 205 11.89 14.70 0.37
CA LYS A 205 11.41 15.92 1.05
C LYS A 205 12.27 16.25 2.27
N GLU A 206 12.47 15.26 3.14
CA GLU A 206 13.21 15.45 4.38
C GLU A 206 14.70 15.77 4.14
N ALA A 207 15.31 15.11 3.15
CA ALA A 207 16.69 15.36 2.76
C ALA A 207 16.86 16.73 2.05
N ILE A 208 15.82 17.23 1.39
CA ILE A 208 15.77 18.61 0.88
C ILE A 208 15.65 19.59 2.07
N GLU A 209 14.72 19.38 3.00
CA GLU A 209 14.54 20.26 4.17
C GLU A 209 15.80 20.40 5.02
N LYS A 210 16.59 19.32 5.17
CA LYS A 210 17.86 19.32 5.91
C LYS A 210 19.04 19.93 5.14
N GLY A 211 18.87 20.22 3.84
CA GLY A 211 19.95 20.72 2.99
C GLY A 211 20.96 19.64 2.55
N ASP A 212 20.69 18.37 2.84
CA ASP A 212 21.58 17.24 2.58
C ASP A 212 21.65 16.84 1.09
N VAL A 213 20.73 17.35 0.26
CA VAL A 213 20.67 17.06 -1.18
C VAL A 213 20.97 18.31 -1.98
N ASN A 214 22.15 18.33 -2.62
CA ASN A 214 22.53 19.36 -3.57
C ASN A 214 21.92 19.04 -4.94
N ILE A 215 20.76 19.63 -5.23
CA ILE A 215 20.06 19.48 -6.50
C ILE A 215 20.79 20.35 -7.53
N LYS A 216 21.69 19.73 -8.31
CA LYS A 216 22.30 20.34 -9.50
C LYS A 216 21.33 20.31 -10.69
#